data_AF-A0AAD1H373-F1
#
_entry.id   AF-A0AAD1H373-F1
#
_cell.length_a   1.000
_cell.length_b   1.000
_cell.length_c   1.000
_cell.angle_alpha   90.00
_cell.angle_beta   90.00
_cell.angle_gamma   90.00
#
_symmetry.space_group_name_H-M   'P 1'
#
loop_
_entity.id
_entity.type
_entity.pdbx_description
1 polymer ?
#
loop_
_entity_poly.entity_id
_entity_poly.type
_entity_poly.pdbx_seq_one_letter_code
_entity_poly.pdbx_strand_id
1 'polypeptide(L)'
;MARGRRLRTEIDQLVEPTGVLIVADGANTLTPAAPGGYHPGDVDVQLALDDALACGDTAALTRLPAQVVGRVPFQVLAGLAEPAPRSAKELYRGAPYGVGYFAGVWQP
;
A
#
# COMPACT_ATOMS: atom_id res chain seq x y z
N MET A 1 10.15 -1.78 -6.09
CA MET A 1 11.38 -1.79 -5.25
C MET A 1 12.46 -0.81 -5.72
N ALA A 2 13.14 -1.01 -6.85
CA ALA A 2 14.28 -0.16 -7.26
C ALA A 2 13.95 1.36 -7.32
N ARG A 3 12.74 1.72 -7.77
CA ARG A 3 12.27 3.11 -7.77
C ARG A 3 12.10 3.69 -6.36
N GLY A 4 11.62 2.90 -5.40
CA GLY A 4 11.47 3.30 -4.00
C GLY A 4 12.82 3.55 -3.33
N ARG A 5 13.78 2.64 -3.53
CA ARG A 5 15.16 2.83 -3.02
C ARG A 5 15.83 4.06 -3.60
N ARG A 6 15.67 4.29 -4.90
CA ARG A 6 16.19 5.51 -5.54
C ARG A 6 15.56 6.77 -4.93
N LEU A 7 14.24 6.77 -4.72
CA LEU A 7 13.55 7.88 -4.07
C LEU A 7 14.04 8.12 -2.63
N ARG A 8 14.30 7.06 -1.86
CA ARG A 8 14.92 7.16 -0.53
C ARG A 8 16.26 7.90 -0.60
N THR A 9 17.13 7.49 -1.51
CA THR A 9 18.43 8.14 -1.72
C THR A 9 18.29 9.61 -2.13
N GLU A 10 17.33 9.94 -2.99
CA GLU A 10 17.07 11.33 -3.40
C GLU A 10 16.58 12.17 -2.20
N ILE A 11 15.70 11.62 -1.34
CA ILE A 11 15.20 12.32 -0.14
C ILE A 11 16.30 12.48 0.91
N ASP A 12 17.19 11.49 1.10
CA ASP A 12 18.30 11.56 2.06
C ASP A 12 19.32 12.67 1.75
N GLN A 13 19.32 13.19 0.52
CA GLN A 13 20.18 14.29 0.09
C GLN A 13 19.56 15.67 0.34
N LEU A 14 18.26 15.74 0.65
CA LEU A 14 17.56 16.99 0.96
C LEU A 14 17.79 17.37 2.42
N VAL A 15 17.91 18.66 2.68
CA VAL A 15 18.09 19.20 4.04
C VAL A 15 16.74 19.36 4.74
N GLU A 16 15.68 19.56 3.95
CA GLU A 16 14.33 19.85 4.37
C GLU A 16 13.58 18.55 4.73
N PRO A 17 12.81 18.55 5.84
CA PRO A 17 11.93 17.43 6.17
C PRO A 17 10.93 17.16 5.03
N THR A 18 11.05 15.99 4.41
CA THR A 18 10.25 15.61 3.23
C THR A 18 9.37 14.41 3.55
N GLY A 19 8.06 14.58 3.33
CA GLY A 19 7.09 13.49 3.38
C GLY A 19 6.78 12.94 1.99
N VAL A 20 6.37 11.67 1.92
CA VAL A 20 5.92 11.03 0.66
C VAL A 20 4.48 10.58 0.83
N LEU A 21 3.61 10.98 -0.12
CA LEU A 21 2.23 10.50 -0.21
C LEU A 21 2.15 9.40 -1.28
N ILE A 22 1.68 8.22 -0.87
CA ILE A 22 1.41 7.11 -1.79
C ILE A 22 -0.10 7.07 -2.03
N VAL A 23 -0.51 7.21 -3.29
CA VAL A 23 -1.91 7.12 -3.72
C VAL A 23 -2.04 5.88 -4.59
N ALA A 24 -2.80 4.90 -4.11
CA ALA A 24 -3.02 3.63 -4.78
C ALA A 24 -4.31 2.98 -4.29
N ASP A 25 -5.04 2.34 -5.21
CA ASP A 25 -6.24 1.57 -4.89
C ASP A 25 -5.89 0.14 -4.44
N GLY A 26 -6.68 -0.42 -3.53
CA GLY A 26 -6.71 -1.84 -3.25
C GLY A 26 -7.36 -2.67 -4.37
N ALA A 27 -7.98 -3.78 -4.01
CA ALA A 27 -8.85 -4.53 -4.91
C ALA A 27 -10.11 -3.72 -5.22
N ASN A 28 -10.57 -3.73 -6.47
CA ASN A 28 -11.74 -2.95 -6.92
C ASN A 28 -12.97 -3.83 -7.24
N THR A 29 -13.04 -5.01 -6.62
CA THR A 29 -13.95 -6.11 -6.95
C THR A 29 -14.74 -6.65 -5.75
N LEU A 30 -14.75 -5.90 -4.64
CA LEU A 30 -15.09 -6.42 -3.30
C LEU A 30 -16.58 -6.53 -3.03
N THR A 31 -17.43 -5.90 -3.84
CA THR A 31 -18.89 -5.93 -3.70
C THR A 31 -19.55 -6.07 -5.08
N PRO A 32 -20.84 -6.47 -5.14
CA PRO A 32 -21.60 -6.50 -6.39
C PRO A 32 -21.64 -5.18 -7.18
N ALA A 33 -21.52 -4.04 -6.47
CA ALA A 33 -21.54 -2.71 -7.06
C ALA A 33 -20.13 -2.17 -7.37
N ALA A 34 -19.08 -2.96 -7.13
CA ALA A 34 -17.71 -2.54 -7.33
C ALA A 34 -17.39 -2.30 -8.82
N PRO A 35 -16.56 -1.29 -9.13
CA PRO A 35 -16.31 -0.89 -10.52
C PRO A 35 -15.54 -1.94 -11.33
N GLY A 36 -14.81 -2.85 -10.67
CA GLY A 36 -14.08 -3.95 -11.31
C GLY A 36 -14.91 -5.24 -11.51
N GLY A 37 -16.20 -5.22 -11.18
CA GLY A 37 -17.03 -6.43 -11.08
C GLY A 37 -17.01 -7.04 -9.69
N TYR A 38 -17.54 -8.25 -9.51
CA TYR A 38 -17.61 -8.88 -8.19
C TYR A 38 -16.87 -10.22 -8.15
N HIS A 39 -15.80 -10.25 -7.36
CA HIS A 39 -14.98 -11.43 -7.13
C HIS A 39 -14.81 -11.64 -5.63
N PRO A 40 -15.67 -12.47 -4.99
CA PRO A 40 -15.65 -12.66 -3.54
C PRO A 40 -14.29 -13.12 -2.98
N GLY A 41 -13.50 -13.84 -3.77
CA GLY A 41 -12.15 -14.29 -3.38
C GLY A 41 -11.12 -13.16 -3.23
N ASP A 42 -11.40 -11.98 -3.76
CA ASP A 42 -10.49 -10.83 -3.67
C ASP A 42 -10.58 -10.14 -2.29
N VAL A 43 -11.57 -10.49 -1.46
CA VAL A 43 -11.68 -10.02 -0.07
C VAL A 43 -10.47 -10.44 0.75
N ASP A 44 -10.04 -11.70 0.65
CA ASP A 44 -8.86 -12.19 1.38
C ASP A 44 -7.57 -11.51 0.89
N VAL A 45 -7.50 -11.18 -0.41
CA VAL A 45 -6.39 -10.42 -0.98
C VAL A 45 -6.36 -9.00 -0.41
N GLN A 46 -7.52 -8.34 -0.30
CA GLN A 46 -7.60 -7.01 0.30
C GLN A 46 -7.22 -7.03 1.77
N LEU A 47 -7.69 -8.02 2.55
CA LEU A 47 -7.33 -8.16 3.96
C LEU A 47 -5.82 -8.32 4.14
N ALA A 48 -5.18 -9.15 3.29
CA ALA A 48 -3.73 -9.32 3.33
C ALA A 48 -2.97 -8.02 2.98
N LEU A 49 -3.49 -7.21 2.05
CA LEU A 49 -2.94 -5.89 1.76
C LEU A 49 -3.11 -4.94 2.95
N ASP A 50 -4.30 -4.87 3.54
CA ASP A 50 -4.62 -4.01 4.69
C ASP A 50 -3.70 -4.34 5.87
N ASP A 51 -3.54 -5.62 6.19
CA ASP A 51 -2.68 -6.06 7.28
C ASP A 51 -1.20 -5.74 7.00
N ALA A 52 -0.72 -5.96 5.77
CA ALA A 52 0.64 -5.59 5.38
C ALA A 52 0.89 -4.08 5.53
N LEU A 53 -0.10 -3.24 5.16
CA LEU A 53 -0.04 -1.80 5.31
C LEU A 53 -0.10 -1.37 6.78
N ALA A 54 -0.92 -2.02 7.60
CA ALA A 54 -1.07 -1.72 9.02
C ALA A 54 0.18 -2.08 9.84
N CYS A 55 0.88 -3.15 9.48
CA CYS A 55 2.07 -3.61 10.21
C CYS A 55 3.42 -3.15 9.62
N GLY A 56 3.42 -2.52 8.44
CA GLY A 56 4.68 -2.12 7.80
C GLY A 56 5.41 -3.26 7.07
N ASP A 57 4.72 -4.33 6.67
CA ASP A 57 5.35 -5.51 6.03
C ASP A 57 5.73 -5.22 4.57
N THR A 58 6.91 -4.62 4.40
CA THR A 58 7.50 -4.34 3.09
C THR A 58 7.68 -5.61 2.24
N ALA A 59 7.91 -6.76 2.86
CA ALA A 59 8.10 -8.03 2.17
C ALA A 59 6.79 -8.51 1.54
N ALA A 60 5.68 -8.46 2.27
CA ALA A 60 4.35 -8.75 1.73
C ALA A 60 3.99 -7.80 0.58
N LEU A 61 4.28 -6.50 0.72
CA LEU A 61 4.05 -5.52 -0.34
C LEU A 61 4.82 -5.84 -1.64
N THR A 62 5.98 -6.51 -1.57
CA THR A 62 6.72 -6.95 -2.77
C THR A 62 6.02 -8.06 -3.54
N ARG A 63 5.17 -8.85 -2.89
CA ARG A 63 4.52 -10.05 -3.43
C ARG A 63 3.03 -9.87 -3.74
N LEU A 64 2.53 -8.63 -3.72
CA LEU A 64 1.13 -8.34 -3.97
C LEU A 64 0.67 -8.92 -5.32
N PRO A 65 -0.49 -9.59 -5.36
CA PRO A 65 -0.97 -10.24 -6.56
C PRO A 65 -1.64 -9.21 -7.50
N ALA A 66 -2.07 -9.65 -8.68
CA ALA A 66 -2.57 -8.76 -9.74
C ALA A 66 -3.92 -8.07 -9.42
N GLN A 67 -4.67 -8.63 -8.46
CA GLN A 67 -5.95 -8.10 -7.97
C GLN A 67 -5.79 -6.74 -7.30
N VAL A 68 -4.62 -6.44 -6.73
CA VAL A 68 -4.35 -5.13 -6.14
C VAL A 68 -4.04 -4.14 -7.26
N VAL A 69 -4.98 -3.23 -7.53
CA VAL A 69 -4.87 -2.27 -8.63
C VAL A 69 -3.62 -1.38 -8.47
N GLY A 70 -3.41 -0.85 -7.25
CA GLY A 70 -2.29 0.00 -6.86
C GLY A 70 -0.99 -0.73 -6.54
N ARG A 71 -0.80 -1.97 -7.02
CA ARG A 71 0.36 -2.82 -6.69
C ARG A 71 1.71 -2.11 -6.85
N VAL A 72 1.92 -1.41 -7.97
CA VAL A 72 3.22 -0.79 -8.27
C VAL A 72 3.56 0.33 -7.28
N PRO A 73 2.67 1.30 -7.00
CA PRO A 73 2.90 2.27 -5.91
C PRO A 73 3.19 1.64 -4.54
N PHE A 74 2.49 0.57 -4.14
CA PHE A 74 2.80 -0.13 -2.87
C PHE A 74 4.19 -0.78 -2.88
N GLN A 75 4.66 -1.28 -4.02
CA GLN A 75 6.04 -1.76 -4.17
C GLN A 75 7.08 -0.62 -4.24
N VAL A 76 6.67 0.62 -4.53
CA VAL A 76 7.54 1.80 -4.36
C VAL A 76 7.63 2.13 -2.87
N LEU A 77 6.51 2.15 -2.14
CA LEU A 77 6.47 2.31 -0.69
C LEU A 77 7.37 1.29 0.02
N ALA A 78 7.27 0.02 -0.34
CA ALA A 78 8.10 -1.03 0.22
C ALA A 78 9.60 -0.77 0.03
N GLY A 79 10.02 -0.27 -1.14
CA GLY A 79 11.42 0.07 -1.41
C GLY A 79 11.87 1.36 -0.72
N LEU A 80 10.95 2.28 -0.44
CA LEU A 80 11.21 3.53 0.26
C LEU A 80 11.47 3.29 1.76
N ALA A 81 10.84 2.26 2.33
CA ALA A 81 10.87 1.94 3.76
C ALA A 81 11.69 0.68 4.09
N GLU A 82 12.63 0.26 3.24
CA GLU A 82 13.49 -0.90 3.54
C GLU A 82 14.38 -0.65 4.79
N PRO A 83 14.60 -1.68 5.63
CA PRO A 83 14.00 -3.02 5.57
C PRO A 83 12.54 -3.04 6.06
N ALA A 84 12.17 -2.15 6.98
CA ALA A 84 10.81 -1.91 7.44
C ALA A 84 10.72 -0.50 8.04
N PRO A 85 9.53 0.14 8.07
CA PRO A 85 9.37 1.39 8.81
C PRO A 85 9.57 1.16 10.31
N ARG A 86 10.04 2.18 11.03
CA ARG A 86 10.10 2.18 12.49
C ARG A 86 8.72 2.03 13.13
N SER A 87 7.69 2.65 12.55
CA SER A 87 6.31 2.49 13.00
C SER A 87 5.32 2.63 11.85
N ALA A 88 4.19 1.95 11.99
CA ALA A 88 3.05 2.06 11.10
C ALA A 88 1.79 2.32 11.93
N LYS A 89 0.93 3.21 11.45
CA LYS A 89 -0.35 3.54 12.07
C LYS A 89 -1.46 3.49 11.03
N GLU A 90 -2.37 2.54 11.18
CA GLU A 90 -3.64 2.53 10.47
C GLU A 90 -4.54 3.65 11.01
N LEU A 91 -5.13 4.41 10.10
CA LEU A 91 -6.14 5.43 10.40
C LEU A 91 -7.52 5.00 9.93
N TYR A 92 -7.58 4.27 8.82
CA TYR A 92 -8.81 3.75 8.24
C TYR A 92 -8.54 2.57 7.32
N ARG A 93 -9.46 1.60 7.29
CA ARG A 93 -9.62 0.64 6.21
C ARG A 93 -11.09 0.34 5.94
N GLY A 94 -11.44 0.03 4.70
CA GLY A 94 -12.81 -0.32 4.31
C GLY A 94 -13.02 -0.33 2.80
N ALA A 95 -14.22 -0.72 2.38
CA ALA A 95 -14.58 -0.76 0.95
C ALA A 95 -15.99 -0.22 0.68
N PRO A 96 -16.28 1.05 1.03
CA PRO A 96 -17.65 1.60 0.94
C PRO A 96 -18.23 1.59 -0.48
N TYR A 97 -17.37 1.60 -1.50
CA TYR A 97 -17.76 1.56 -2.92
C TYR A 97 -17.29 0.27 -3.63
N GLY A 98 -16.99 -0.78 -2.86
CA GLY A 98 -16.44 -2.03 -3.41
C GLY A 98 -14.98 -1.95 -3.84
N VAL A 99 -14.30 -0.84 -3.56
CA VAL A 99 -12.86 -0.67 -3.73
C VAL A 99 -12.20 -0.62 -2.36
N GLY A 100 -11.14 -1.39 -2.17
CA GLY A 100 -10.36 -1.43 -0.94
C GLY A 100 -9.62 -0.12 -0.72
N TYR A 101 -9.99 0.57 0.36
CA TYR A 101 -9.40 1.82 0.81
C TYR A 101 -8.63 1.57 2.09
N PHE A 102 -7.41 2.12 2.14
CA PHE A 102 -6.59 2.16 3.33
C PHE A 102 -6.02 3.58 3.48
N ALA A 103 -6.04 4.11 4.69
CA ALA A 103 -5.31 5.31 5.06
C ALA A 103 -4.46 5.01 6.29
N GLY A 104 -3.17 5.36 6.21
CA GLY A 104 -2.25 5.15 7.31
C GLY A 104 -1.00 6.03 7.16
N VAL A 105 -0.20 6.05 8.22
CA VAL A 105 1.05 6.81 8.29
C VAL A 105 2.16 5.85 8.68
N TRP A 106 3.25 5.87 7.92
CA TRP A 106 4.48 5.16 8.25
C TRP A 106 5.54 6.17 8.68
N GLN A 107 6.26 5.84 9.74
CA GLN A 107 7.50 6.53 10.09
C GLN A 107 8.68 5.66 9.66
N PRO A 108 9.51 6.11 8.71
CA PRO A 108 10.68 5.36 8.26
C PRO A 108 11.71 5.13 9.38
#